data_AF-A0A2D0IZW1-F1
#
_entry.id   AF-A0A2D0IZW1-F1
#
_cell.length_a   1.000
_cell.length_b   1.000
_cell.length_c   1.000
_cell.angle_alpha   90.00
_cell.angle_beta   90.00
_cell.angle_gamma   90.00
#
_symmetry.space_group_name_H-M   'P 1'
#
loop_
_entity.id
_entity.type
_entity.pdbx_description
1 polymer ?
#
loop_
_entity_poly.entity_id
_entity_poly.type
_entity_poly.pdbx_seq_one_letter_code
_entity_poly.pdbx_strand_id
1 'polypeptide(L)'
;MSRFANNHELCKITEDLIFTEPHFNAERNNWTSPQLDSDAHAVWQDQTMIQTVMQYKYKFMTEVQALLHGDLHSGSIMVTPDSTKGIDPEFSFMGPMAFDIGNYIGNLFIAYFAQPALRDNKKKCTDYQLWLLTQIETTWAVFVHHFRQLWNEKSAGEAYPITIYQQGTFSSSFLKTAQDNFFSNLFEETLVYAGLEINRRIIGFVDVADFKKIEDITLRATCEKRALKLARELIVNKHKHQDFSLIKRYIT
;
A
#
# COMPACT_ATOMS: atom_id res chain seq x y z
N MET A 1 -2.71 -1.29 24.88
CA MET A 1 -3.24 -2.14 23.79
C MET A 1 -4.76 -2.26 23.83
N SER A 2 -5.40 -2.50 24.99
CA SER A 2 -6.88 -2.68 25.08
C SER A 2 -7.72 -1.50 24.58
N ARG A 3 -7.24 -0.26 24.65
CA ARG A 3 -8.01 0.95 24.27
C ARG A 3 -8.46 0.96 22.79
N PHE A 4 -7.73 0.30 21.90
CA PHE A 4 -8.04 0.21 20.46
C PHE A 4 -8.50 -1.18 20.02
N ALA A 5 -8.68 -2.12 20.96
CA ALA A 5 -9.18 -3.46 20.65
C ALA A 5 -10.68 -3.47 20.31
N ASN A 6 -11.40 -2.38 20.61
CA ASN A 6 -12.84 -2.28 20.41
C ASN A 6 -13.24 -1.98 18.96
N ASN A 7 -12.31 -1.64 18.06
CA ASN A 7 -12.64 -1.35 16.66
C ASN A 7 -12.78 -2.62 15.79
N HIS A 8 -13.21 -3.73 16.40
CA HIS A 8 -13.18 -5.05 15.79
C HIS A 8 -14.10 -5.16 14.57
N GLU A 9 -15.22 -4.42 14.54
CA GLU A 9 -16.17 -4.45 13.42
C GLU A 9 -15.55 -3.86 12.16
N LEU A 10 -14.89 -2.70 12.28
CA LEU A 10 -14.19 -2.06 11.16
C LEU A 10 -12.96 -2.86 10.73
N CYS A 11 -12.19 -3.42 11.68
CA CYS A 11 -11.12 -4.35 11.35
C CYS A 11 -11.65 -5.57 10.56
N LYS A 12 -12.80 -6.12 10.96
CA LYS A 12 -13.43 -7.26 10.27
C LYS A 12 -13.85 -6.92 8.85
N ILE A 13 -14.37 -5.71 8.61
CA ILE A 13 -14.64 -5.22 7.25
C ILE A 13 -13.36 -5.24 6.41
N THR A 14 -12.26 -4.71 6.93
CA THR A 14 -10.96 -4.71 6.24
C THR A 14 -10.43 -6.12 5.98
N GLU A 15 -10.52 -7.01 6.98
CA GLU A 15 -10.15 -8.44 6.85
C GLU A 15 -10.89 -9.13 5.71
N ASP A 16 -12.19 -8.86 5.56
CA ASP A 16 -13.01 -9.47 4.53
C ASP A 16 -12.75 -8.83 3.17
N LEU A 17 -12.85 -7.51 3.07
CA LEU A 17 -12.83 -6.78 1.81
C LEU A 17 -11.44 -6.63 1.17
N ILE A 18 -10.37 -6.62 1.96
CA ILE A 18 -8.99 -6.51 1.44
C ILE A 18 -8.36 -7.89 1.30
N PHE A 19 -8.48 -8.73 2.32
CA PHE A 19 -7.67 -9.95 2.40
C PHE A 19 -8.41 -11.23 2.00
N THR A 20 -9.74 -11.23 1.94
CA THR A 20 -10.51 -12.47 1.78
C THR A 20 -11.26 -12.49 0.46
N GLU A 21 -12.23 -11.61 0.28
CA GLU A 21 -13.18 -11.64 -0.84
C GLU A 21 -12.53 -11.53 -2.23
N PRO A 22 -11.58 -10.62 -2.48
CA PRO A 22 -10.94 -10.49 -3.80
C PRO A 22 -10.18 -11.75 -4.27
N HIS A 23 -10.00 -12.75 -3.40
CA HIS A 23 -9.17 -13.93 -3.63
C HIS A 23 -9.97 -15.22 -3.87
N PHE A 24 -11.30 -15.13 -3.97
CA PHE A 24 -12.17 -16.21 -4.44
C PHE A 24 -13.42 -15.62 -5.12
N ASN A 25 -14.32 -16.48 -5.63
CA ASN A 25 -15.58 -16.04 -6.21
C ASN A 25 -16.60 -15.63 -5.12
N ALA A 26 -16.36 -14.49 -4.46
CA ALA A 26 -17.27 -13.92 -3.47
C ALA A 26 -18.43 -13.17 -4.14
N GLU A 27 -19.63 -13.26 -3.57
CA GLU A 27 -20.85 -12.64 -4.10
C GLU A 27 -20.72 -11.12 -4.28
N ARG A 28 -19.97 -10.45 -3.40
CA ARG A 28 -19.79 -9.00 -3.42
C ARG A 28 -18.74 -8.51 -4.42
N ASN A 29 -17.90 -9.39 -4.98
CA ASN A 29 -16.86 -8.97 -5.89
C ASN A 29 -17.48 -8.38 -7.17
N ASN A 30 -16.90 -7.28 -7.62
CA ASN A 30 -17.29 -6.61 -8.85
C ASN A 30 -16.03 -6.23 -9.64
N TRP A 31 -16.09 -6.36 -10.96
CA TRP A 31 -14.99 -5.99 -11.86
C TRP A 31 -15.54 -5.64 -13.24
N THR A 32 -14.70 -5.05 -14.09
CA THR A 32 -15.06 -4.76 -15.49
C THR A 32 -15.23 -6.06 -16.30
N SER A 33 -16.45 -6.57 -16.35
CA SER A 33 -16.83 -7.82 -17.02
C SER A 33 -17.44 -7.56 -18.41
N PRO A 34 -17.16 -8.40 -19.43
CA PRO A 34 -16.37 -9.64 -19.39
C PRO A 34 -14.85 -9.44 -19.53
N GLN A 35 -14.37 -8.22 -19.68
CA GLN A 35 -12.98 -7.92 -20.08
C GLN A 35 -11.93 -8.42 -19.08
N LEU A 36 -12.25 -8.45 -17.77
CA LEU A 36 -11.36 -8.90 -16.70
C LEU A 36 -11.74 -10.27 -16.11
N ASP A 37 -12.71 -11.00 -16.67
CA ASP A 37 -13.15 -12.29 -16.11
C ASP A 37 -11.96 -13.26 -15.96
N SER A 38 -11.15 -13.40 -17.01
CA SER A 38 -9.94 -14.25 -16.97
C SER A 38 -8.89 -13.77 -15.97
N ASP A 39 -8.77 -12.46 -15.76
CA ASP A 39 -7.81 -11.88 -14.82
C ASP A 39 -8.24 -12.13 -13.36
N ALA A 40 -9.53 -11.97 -13.05
CA ALA A 40 -10.10 -12.31 -11.75
C ALA A 40 -9.94 -13.81 -11.44
N HIS A 41 -10.27 -14.68 -12.40
CA HIS A 41 -10.07 -16.13 -12.24
C HIS A 41 -8.59 -16.49 -12.05
N ALA A 42 -7.66 -15.80 -12.73
CA ALA A 42 -6.24 -16.02 -12.55
C ALA A 42 -5.78 -15.68 -11.13
N VAL A 43 -6.31 -14.61 -10.51
CA VAL A 43 -6.03 -14.29 -9.10
C VAL A 43 -6.51 -15.41 -8.17
N TRP A 44 -7.71 -15.94 -8.39
CA TRP A 44 -8.29 -17.02 -7.56
C TRP A 44 -7.55 -18.35 -7.69
N GLN A 45 -6.78 -18.55 -8.76
CA GLN A 45 -5.96 -19.75 -9.00
C GLN A 45 -4.48 -19.54 -8.66
N ASP A 46 -4.07 -18.33 -8.30
CA ASP A 46 -2.67 -18.03 -7.96
C ASP A 46 -2.33 -18.46 -6.53
N GLN A 47 -1.87 -19.69 -6.40
CA GLN A 47 -1.52 -20.29 -5.11
C GLN A 47 -0.47 -19.48 -4.33
N THR A 48 0.53 -18.91 -5.02
CA THR A 48 1.59 -18.14 -4.36
C THR A 48 1.07 -16.81 -3.84
N MET A 49 0.24 -16.13 -4.64
CA MET A 49 -0.43 -14.90 -4.21
C MET A 49 -1.35 -15.18 -3.02
N ILE A 50 -2.21 -16.19 -3.09
CA ILE A 50 -3.14 -16.55 -2.01
C ILE A 50 -2.39 -16.88 -0.70
N GLN A 51 -1.32 -17.66 -0.76
CA GLN A 51 -0.50 -17.96 0.43
C GLN A 51 0.08 -16.69 1.05
N THR A 52 0.58 -15.76 0.21
CA THR A 52 1.13 -14.49 0.68
C THR A 52 0.03 -13.62 1.30
N VAL A 53 -1.14 -13.52 0.67
CA VAL A 53 -2.29 -12.76 1.19
C VAL A 53 -2.69 -13.29 2.57
N MET A 54 -2.78 -14.61 2.76
CA MET A 54 -3.14 -15.19 4.05
C MET A 54 -2.09 -14.90 5.14
N GLN A 55 -0.80 -14.91 4.80
CA GLN A 55 0.27 -14.51 5.73
C GLN A 55 0.11 -13.05 6.18
N TYR A 56 -0.20 -12.15 5.24
CA TYR A 56 -0.37 -10.73 5.53
C TYR A 56 -1.71 -10.40 6.20
N LYS A 57 -2.74 -11.21 5.98
CA LYS A 57 -3.97 -11.18 6.78
C LYS A 57 -3.68 -11.53 8.23
N TYR A 58 -2.98 -12.64 8.47
CA TYR A 58 -2.59 -13.02 9.83
C TYR A 58 -1.76 -11.93 10.51
N LYS A 59 -0.83 -11.32 9.77
CA LYS A 59 -0.03 -10.19 10.25
C LYS A 59 -0.90 -8.97 10.61
N PHE A 60 -1.84 -8.59 9.75
CA PHE A 60 -2.82 -7.53 10.03
C PHE A 60 -3.64 -7.82 11.31
N MET A 61 -4.03 -9.07 11.53
CA MET A 61 -4.84 -9.48 12.69
C MET A 61 -4.05 -9.56 14.01
N THR A 62 -2.72 -9.66 13.97
CA THR A 62 -1.92 -10.02 15.15
C THR A 62 -0.79 -9.05 15.48
N GLU A 63 -0.29 -8.28 14.51
CA GLU A 63 0.82 -7.37 14.74
C GLU A 63 0.35 -6.03 15.30
N VAL A 64 0.96 -5.63 16.41
CA VAL A 64 0.63 -4.40 17.13
C VAL A 64 1.83 -3.46 17.05
N GLN A 65 2.02 -2.79 15.89
CA GLN A 65 3.22 -1.99 15.61
C GLN A 65 3.03 -0.49 15.87
N ALA A 66 1.92 0.08 15.41
CA ALA A 66 1.57 1.49 15.58
C ALA A 66 0.06 1.70 15.61
N LEU A 67 -0.39 2.83 16.14
CA LEU A 67 -1.77 3.29 15.93
C LEU A 67 -1.89 3.78 14.49
N LEU A 68 -2.62 3.02 13.68
CA LEU A 68 -2.85 3.30 12.27
C LEU A 68 -4.04 4.24 12.08
N HIS A 69 -4.09 4.87 10.91
CA HIS A 69 -5.30 5.43 10.35
C HIS A 69 -6.28 4.32 9.94
N GLY A 70 -5.78 3.24 9.32
CA GLY A 70 -6.55 2.05 8.97
C GLY A 70 -7.34 2.12 7.65
N ASP A 71 -7.31 3.26 6.94
CA ASP A 71 -7.87 3.41 5.58
C ASP A 71 -7.27 4.64 4.87
N LEU A 72 -5.93 4.76 4.90
CA LEU A 72 -5.20 5.92 4.39
C LEU A 72 -5.06 5.91 2.85
N HIS A 73 -6.18 5.93 2.13
CA HIS A 73 -6.20 6.07 0.68
C HIS A 73 -6.25 7.54 0.24
N SER A 74 -6.14 7.81 -1.08
CA SER A 74 -6.13 9.19 -1.61
C SER A 74 -7.41 9.98 -1.29
N GLY A 75 -8.56 9.30 -1.16
CA GLY A 75 -9.82 9.91 -0.70
C GLY A 75 -9.84 10.37 0.76
N SER A 76 -8.91 9.89 1.60
CA SER A 76 -8.79 10.23 3.03
C SER A 76 -7.80 11.37 3.25
N ILE A 77 -7.38 12.04 2.17
CA ILE A 77 -6.42 13.14 2.18
C ILE A 77 -7.00 14.31 1.39
N MET A 78 -7.18 15.44 2.06
CA MET A 78 -7.58 16.70 1.43
C MET A 78 -6.35 17.57 1.18
N VAL A 79 -6.27 18.14 -0.02
CA VAL A 79 -5.11 18.94 -0.45
C VAL A 79 -5.51 20.29 -1.05
N THR A 80 -4.64 21.26 -0.81
CA THR A 80 -4.52 22.54 -1.53
C THR A 80 -3.05 22.68 -1.96
N PRO A 81 -2.65 23.68 -2.76
CA PRO A 81 -1.24 23.85 -3.13
C PRO A 81 -0.26 23.96 -1.96
N ASP A 82 -0.73 24.40 -0.78
CA ASP A 82 0.08 24.70 0.41
C ASP A 82 -0.40 23.98 1.70
N SER A 83 -1.37 23.06 1.59
CA SER A 83 -1.91 22.32 2.75
C SER A 83 -2.29 20.89 2.40
N THR A 84 -1.95 19.97 3.30
CA THR A 84 -2.32 18.54 3.23
C THR A 84 -2.89 18.11 4.58
N LYS A 85 -4.09 17.50 4.58
CA LYS A 85 -4.80 17.07 5.79
C LYS A 85 -5.32 15.65 5.62
N GLY A 86 -4.92 14.74 6.51
CA GLY A 86 -5.55 13.43 6.66
C GLY A 86 -6.88 13.58 7.41
N ILE A 87 -7.90 12.86 6.96
CA ILE A 87 -9.26 12.86 7.52
C ILE A 87 -9.75 11.42 7.65
N ASP A 88 -10.82 11.22 8.40
CA ASP A 88 -11.54 9.93 8.47
C ASP A 88 -10.76 8.72 9.02
N PRO A 89 -10.08 8.81 10.18
CA PRO A 89 -9.38 7.68 10.79
C PRO A 89 -10.33 6.74 11.55
N GLU A 90 -11.55 6.50 11.02
CA GLU A 90 -12.55 5.66 11.71
C GLU A 90 -12.09 4.20 11.83
N PHE A 91 -11.33 3.71 10.85
CA PHE A 91 -10.70 2.37 10.85
C PHE A 91 -9.46 2.27 11.75
N SER A 92 -9.16 3.28 12.58
CA SER A 92 -7.94 3.29 13.39
C SER A 92 -7.88 2.14 14.39
N PHE A 93 -6.73 1.45 14.40
CA PHE A 93 -6.43 0.37 15.34
C PHE A 93 -4.91 0.22 15.50
N MET A 94 -4.48 -0.58 16.47
CA MET A 94 -3.05 -0.91 16.57
C MET A 94 -2.71 -2.03 15.60
N GLY A 95 -1.95 -1.71 14.55
CA GLY A 95 -1.68 -2.62 13.43
C GLY A 95 -0.26 -2.50 12.87
N PRO A 96 0.04 -3.18 11.76
CA PRO A 96 1.31 -3.07 11.03
C PRO A 96 1.41 -1.70 10.31
N MET A 97 2.47 -0.94 10.59
CA MET A 97 2.73 0.40 10.01
C MET A 97 2.67 0.38 8.48
N ALA A 98 3.16 -0.70 7.87
CA ALA A 98 3.17 -0.88 6.42
C ALA A 98 1.78 -0.86 5.79
N PHE A 99 0.71 -1.12 6.54
CA PHE A 99 -0.65 -1.11 6.02
C PHE A 99 -1.05 0.30 5.55
N ASP A 100 -0.90 1.33 6.37
CA ASP A 100 -1.24 2.71 5.97
C ASP A 100 -0.36 3.20 4.81
N ILE A 101 0.95 2.92 4.89
CA ILE A 101 1.92 3.33 3.85
C ILE A 101 1.57 2.64 2.53
N GLY A 102 1.27 1.34 2.58
CA GLY A 102 0.87 0.55 1.43
C GLY A 102 -0.45 1.02 0.82
N ASN A 103 -1.46 1.32 1.64
CA ASN A 103 -2.74 1.86 1.17
C ASN A 103 -2.55 3.18 0.40
N TYR A 104 -1.75 4.10 0.96
CA TYR A 104 -1.45 5.37 0.30
C TYR A 104 -0.71 5.18 -1.03
N ILE A 105 0.37 4.39 -1.02
CA ILE A 105 1.20 4.15 -2.21
C ILE A 105 0.43 3.36 -3.28
N GLY A 106 -0.37 2.38 -2.89
CA GLY A 106 -1.25 1.63 -3.77
C GLY A 106 -2.21 2.54 -4.54
N ASN A 107 -2.79 3.54 -3.86
CA ASN A 107 -3.65 4.53 -4.49
C ASN A 107 -2.91 5.47 -5.45
N LEU A 108 -1.63 5.79 -5.20
CA LEU A 108 -0.81 6.52 -6.18
C LEU A 108 -0.51 5.68 -7.43
N PHE A 109 -0.30 4.36 -7.28
CA PHE A 109 -0.18 3.45 -8.43
C PHE A 109 -1.49 3.30 -9.21
N ILE A 110 -2.63 3.21 -8.52
CA ILE A 110 -3.96 3.24 -9.16
C ILE A 110 -4.09 4.51 -10.02
N ALA A 111 -3.80 5.68 -9.44
CA ALA A 111 -3.83 6.95 -10.17
C ALA A 111 -2.88 6.92 -11.37
N TYR A 112 -1.69 6.32 -11.26
CA TYR A 112 -0.73 6.18 -12.35
C TYR A 112 -1.29 5.35 -13.51
N PHE A 113 -1.93 4.22 -13.22
CA PHE A 113 -2.48 3.34 -14.25
C PHE A 113 -3.75 3.89 -14.90
N ALA A 114 -4.51 4.76 -14.23
CA ALA A 114 -5.66 5.42 -14.81
C ALA A 114 -5.31 6.55 -15.80
N GLN A 115 -4.10 7.14 -15.72
CA GLN A 115 -3.71 8.30 -16.52
C GLN A 115 -3.90 8.18 -18.05
N PRO A 116 -3.64 7.03 -18.70
CA PRO A 116 -3.86 6.88 -20.14
C PRO A 116 -5.29 7.19 -20.58
N ALA A 117 -6.27 7.05 -19.70
CA ALA A 117 -7.67 7.33 -19.96
C ALA A 117 -8.13 8.72 -19.51
N LEU A 118 -7.33 9.42 -18.68
CA LEU A 118 -7.71 10.68 -18.03
C LEU A 118 -6.97 11.91 -18.58
N ARG A 119 -6.20 11.75 -19.66
CA ARG A 119 -5.35 12.81 -20.23
C ARG A 119 -5.57 12.95 -21.71
N ASP A 120 -5.65 14.19 -22.19
CA ASP A 120 -5.96 14.53 -23.58
C ASP A 120 -4.97 13.96 -24.60
N ASN A 121 -3.71 13.77 -24.20
CA ASN A 121 -2.67 13.29 -25.11
C ASN A 121 -1.55 12.54 -24.38
N LYS A 122 -0.78 11.79 -25.17
CA LYS A 122 0.32 10.95 -24.70
C LYS A 122 1.38 11.72 -23.90
N LYS A 123 1.74 12.94 -24.30
CA LYS A 123 2.74 13.74 -23.57
C LYS A 123 2.25 14.09 -22.16
N LYS A 124 1.04 14.64 -22.04
CA LYS A 124 0.43 14.96 -20.72
C LYS A 124 0.27 13.71 -19.85
N CYS A 125 -0.07 12.57 -20.45
CA CYS A 125 -0.11 11.28 -19.76
C CYS A 125 1.26 10.91 -19.19
N THR A 126 2.29 10.88 -20.02
CA THR A 126 3.66 10.52 -19.60
C THR A 126 4.20 11.48 -18.54
N ASP A 127 4.01 12.80 -18.71
CA ASP A 127 4.47 13.81 -17.76
C ASP A 127 3.82 13.61 -16.37
N TYR A 128 2.51 13.37 -16.33
CA TYR A 128 1.79 13.17 -15.06
C TYR A 128 2.08 11.81 -14.43
N GLN A 129 2.25 10.77 -15.24
CA GLN A 129 2.70 9.45 -14.78
C GLN A 129 4.09 9.53 -14.14
N LEU A 130 5.04 10.24 -14.77
CA LEU A 130 6.36 10.45 -14.19
C LEU A 130 6.27 11.24 -12.89
N TRP A 131 5.44 12.28 -12.83
CA TRP A 131 5.21 13.05 -11.61
C TRP A 131 4.70 12.16 -10.46
N LEU A 132 3.72 11.29 -10.72
CA LEU A 132 3.19 10.35 -9.71
C LEU A 132 4.29 9.40 -9.19
N LEU A 133 5.12 8.85 -10.08
CA LEU A 133 6.23 7.98 -9.67
C LEU A 133 7.26 8.74 -8.82
N THR A 134 7.55 9.99 -9.17
CA THR A 134 8.38 10.87 -8.33
C THR A 134 7.75 11.14 -6.97
N GLN A 135 6.42 11.29 -6.87
CA GLN A 135 5.75 11.46 -5.58
C GLN A 135 5.84 10.20 -4.71
N ILE A 136 5.75 9.01 -5.29
CA ILE A 136 5.92 7.74 -4.57
C ILE A 136 7.35 7.65 -4.00
N GLU A 137 8.37 7.87 -4.85
CA GLU A 137 9.79 7.86 -4.45
C GLU A 137 10.06 8.91 -3.35
N THR A 138 9.56 10.13 -3.53
CA THR A 138 9.76 11.25 -2.59
C THR A 138 9.07 11.00 -1.27
N THR A 139 7.82 10.53 -1.28
CA THR A 139 7.06 10.25 -0.04
C THR A 139 7.82 9.24 0.82
N TRP A 140 8.28 8.14 0.22
CA TRP A 140 9.04 7.13 0.95
C TRP A 140 10.36 7.65 1.48
N ALA A 141 11.13 8.38 0.66
CA ALA A 141 12.40 8.95 1.09
C ALA A 141 12.24 9.93 2.27
N VAL A 142 11.24 10.82 2.20
CA VAL A 142 10.91 11.78 3.26
C VAL A 142 10.43 11.06 4.53
N PHE A 143 9.57 10.05 4.39
CA PHE A 143 9.13 9.21 5.51
C PHE A 143 10.31 8.54 6.23
N VAL A 144 11.17 7.83 5.48
CA VAL A 144 12.34 7.15 6.05
C VAL A 144 13.29 8.14 6.72
N HIS A 145 13.53 9.31 6.10
CA HIS A 145 14.38 10.35 6.65
C HIS A 145 13.86 10.85 8.01
N HIS A 146 12.60 11.28 8.07
CA HIS A 146 12.02 11.80 9.32
C HIS A 146 11.85 10.73 10.38
N PHE A 147 11.47 9.50 10.00
CA PHE A 147 11.37 8.41 10.97
C PHE A 147 12.74 8.10 11.60
N ARG A 148 13.82 8.07 10.80
CA ARG A 148 15.20 7.90 11.32
C ARG A 148 15.61 9.06 12.21
N GLN A 149 15.26 10.29 11.83
CA GLN A 149 15.52 11.46 12.66
C GLN A 149 14.85 11.32 14.04
N LEU A 150 13.55 11.03 14.07
CA LEU A 150 12.80 10.81 15.30
C LEU A 150 13.37 9.67 16.14
N TRP A 151 13.80 8.57 15.50
CA TRP A 151 14.44 7.46 16.19
C TRP A 151 15.77 7.89 16.81
N ASN A 152 16.61 8.62 16.08
CA ASN A 152 17.90 9.11 16.57
C ASN A 152 17.75 10.12 17.72
N GLU A 153 16.68 10.93 17.71
CA GLU A 153 16.44 12.01 18.67
C GLU A 153 15.55 11.58 19.86
N LYS A 154 14.99 10.37 19.85
CA LYS A 154 14.06 9.94 20.90
C LYS A 154 14.69 9.99 22.29
N SER A 155 13.89 10.43 23.27
CA SER A 155 14.25 10.48 24.69
C SER A 155 13.49 9.46 25.55
N ALA A 156 12.54 8.72 24.95
CA ALA A 156 11.73 7.71 25.61
C ALA A 156 11.33 6.60 24.63
N GLY A 157 10.76 5.51 25.17
CA GLY A 157 10.24 4.37 24.41
C GLY A 157 11.04 3.09 24.62
N GLU A 158 10.31 1.97 24.72
CA GLU A 158 10.88 0.64 25.03
C GLU A 158 11.53 -0.03 23.82
N ALA A 159 11.04 0.22 22.61
CA ALA A 159 11.61 -0.34 21.40
C ALA A 159 12.98 0.30 21.10
N TYR A 160 14.00 -0.52 20.90
CA TYR A 160 15.40 -0.12 20.71
C TYR A 160 15.92 0.84 21.80
N PRO A 161 16.08 0.36 23.04
CA PRO A 161 16.34 1.21 24.21
C PRO A 161 17.54 2.14 24.04
N ILE A 162 17.39 3.38 24.52
CA ILE A 162 18.41 4.42 24.49
C ILE A 162 19.72 3.94 25.14
N THR A 163 19.60 3.25 26.27
CA THR A 163 20.72 2.69 27.04
C THR A 163 21.59 1.70 26.25
N ILE A 164 21.02 1.04 25.23
CA ILE A 164 21.74 0.06 24.40
C ILE A 164 22.22 0.70 23.10
N TYR A 165 21.35 1.43 22.41
CA TYR A 165 21.58 1.87 21.04
C TYR A 165 22.12 3.30 20.90
N GLN A 166 21.96 4.15 21.92
CA GLN A 166 22.35 5.56 21.87
C GLN A 166 23.36 5.92 22.97
N GLN A 167 23.40 5.18 24.08
CA GLN A 167 24.33 5.41 25.19
C GLN A 167 25.43 4.33 25.21
N GLY A 168 26.56 4.65 24.58
CA GLY A 168 27.90 4.33 25.08
C GLY A 168 28.47 2.91 24.95
N THR A 169 27.72 1.92 24.47
CA THR A 169 28.28 0.55 24.31
C THR A 169 28.72 0.24 22.87
N PHE A 170 28.01 0.75 21.88
CA PHE A 170 28.25 0.46 20.46
C PHE A 170 28.35 1.75 19.63
N SER A 171 28.98 1.65 18.46
CA SER A 171 29.12 2.78 17.52
C SER A 171 27.78 3.20 16.93
N SER A 172 27.69 4.42 16.39
CA SER A 172 26.50 4.91 15.68
C SER A 172 26.08 4.03 14.48
N SER A 173 27.03 3.32 13.87
CA SER A 173 26.75 2.34 12.81
C SER A 173 25.92 1.14 13.29
N PHE A 174 25.96 0.81 14.59
CA PHE A 174 25.18 -0.29 15.16
C PHE A 174 23.67 0.00 15.11
N LEU A 175 23.27 1.21 15.53
CA LEU A 175 21.88 1.68 15.38
C LEU A 175 21.49 1.77 13.90
N LYS A 176 22.39 2.27 13.05
CA LYS A 176 22.13 2.36 11.60
C LYS A 176 21.79 1.00 11.00
N THR A 177 22.52 -0.06 11.33
CA THR A 177 22.23 -1.42 10.84
C THR A 177 20.85 -1.91 11.30
N ALA A 178 20.47 -1.65 12.55
CA ALA A 178 19.15 -2.01 13.05
C ALA A 178 18.03 -1.26 12.31
N GLN A 179 18.23 0.03 12.04
CA GLN A 179 17.31 0.84 11.24
C GLN A 179 17.24 0.34 9.79
N ASP A 180 18.38 0.04 9.16
CA ASP A 180 18.43 -0.46 7.78
C ASP A 180 17.63 -1.76 7.62
N ASN A 181 17.79 -2.71 8.56
CA ASN A 181 17.00 -3.94 8.59
C ASN A 181 15.51 -3.68 8.80
N PHE A 182 15.16 -2.78 9.72
CA PHE A 182 13.77 -2.39 9.96
C PHE A 182 13.11 -1.83 8.69
N PHE A 183 13.76 -0.88 8.02
CA PHE A 183 13.20 -0.28 6.80
C PHE A 183 13.19 -1.21 5.60
N SER A 184 14.13 -2.15 5.51
CA SER A 184 14.09 -3.20 4.48
C SER A 184 12.83 -4.06 4.61
N ASN A 185 12.51 -4.51 5.83
CA ASN A 185 11.30 -5.30 6.08
C ASN A 185 10.03 -4.46 5.88
N LEU A 186 10.01 -3.24 6.41
CA LEU A 186 8.88 -2.32 6.27
C LEU A 186 8.59 -2.01 4.80
N PHE A 187 9.63 -1.87 3.97
CA PHE A 187 9.48 -1.65 2.54
C PHE A 187 8.80 -2.83 1.85
N GLU A 188 9.31 -4.05 2.05
CA GLU A 188 8.70 -5.25 1.47
C GLU A 188 7.23 -5.41 1.87
N GLU A 189 6.90 -5.14 3.13
CA GLU A 189 5.52 -5.19 3.62
C GLU A 189 4.64 -4.09 3.00
N THR A 190 5.20 -2.89 2.84
CA THR A 190 4.53 -1.77 2.17
C THR A 190 4.16 -2.15 0.73
N LEU A 191 5.04 -2.87 0.02
CA LEU A 191 4.74 -3.35 -1.33
C LEU A 191 3.56 -4.32 -1.33
N VAL A 192 3.52 -5.27 -0.39
CA VAL A 192 2.41 -6.22 -0.31
C VAL A 192 1.10 -5.52 -0.04
N TYR A 193 1.04 -4.62 0.94
CA TYR A 193 -0.18 -3.87 1.24
C TYR A 193 -0.59 -2.94 0.09
N ALA A 194 0.36 -2.35 -0.64
CA ALA A 194 0.06 -1.59 -1.86
C ALA A 194 -0.53 -2.50 -2.95
N GLY A 195 0.00 -3.71 -3.14
CA GLY A 195 -0.55 -4.67 -4.08
C GLY A 195 -1.95 -5.16 -3.68
N LEU A 196 -2.18 -5.41 -2.40
CA LEU A 196 -3.51 -5.80 -1.87
C LEU A 196 -4.54 -4.68 -2.09
N GLU A 197 -4.14 -3.43 -1.86
CA GLU A 197 -4.99 -2.27 -2.11
C GLU A 197 -5.35 -2.14 -3.60
N ILE A 198 -4.37 -2.29 -4.50
CA ILE A 198 -4.66 -2.28 -5.94
C ILE A 198 -5.60 -3.43 -6.32
N ASN A 199 -5.36 -4.65 -5.82
CA ASN A 199 -6.16 -5.82 -6.15
C ASN A 199 -7.63 -5.66 -5.71
N ARG A 200 -7.86 -5.28 -4.45
CA ARG A 200 -9.21 -5.14 -3.89
C ARG A 200 -10.02 -4.01 -4.52
N ARG A 201 -9.37 -2.99 -5.07
CA ARG A 201 -10.04 -1.86 -5.77
C ARG A 201 -10.45 -2.19 -7.21
N ILE A 202 -9.99 -3.31 -7.77
CA ILE A 202 -10.26 -3.70 -9.16
C ILE A 202 -11.19 -4.92 -9.25
N ILE A 203 -11.01 -5.90 -8.34
CA ILE A 203 -11.80 -7.15 -8.36
C ILE A 203 -12.52 -7.43 -7.04
N GLY A 204 -12.55 -6.46 -6.13
CA GLY A 204 -13.26 -6.55 -4.85
C GLY A 204 -14.61 -5.84 -4.86
N PHE A 205 -15.14 -5.54 -3.68
CA PHE A 205 -16.46 -4.92 -3.52
C PHE A 205 -16.49 -3.42 -3.83
N VAL A 206 -15.43 -2.68 -3.48
CA VAL A 206 -15.42 -1.20 -3.52
C VAL A 206 -14.45 -0.69 -4.57
N ASP A 207 -15.00 -0.23 -5.68
CA ASP A 207 -14.25 0.41 -6.76
C ASP A 207 -13.63 1.76 -6.33
N VAL A 208 -12.76 2.30 -7.17
CA VAL A 208 -12.13 3.62 -7.03
C VAL A 208 -12.50 4.56 -8.18
N ALA A 209 -12.65 5.84 -7.88
CA ALA A 209 -13.09 6.85 -8.85
C ALA A 209 -12.17 6.96 -10.07
N ASP A 210 -10.86 6.74 -9.90
CA ASP A 210 -9.85 6.78 -10.95
C ASP A 210 -10.18 5.88 -12.14
N PHE A 211 -10.65 4.65 -11.89
CA PHE A 211 -11.12 3.74 -12.94
C PHE A 211 -12.59 3.94 -13.28
N LYS A 212 -13.45 4.14 -12.28
CA LYS A 212 -14.91 4.24 -12.47
C LYS A 212 -15.33 5.40 -13.39
N LYS A 213 -14.54 6.49 -13.42
CA LYS A 213 -14.78 7.65 -14.29
C LYS A 213 -14.39 7.42 -15.76
N ILE A 214 -13.73 6.32 -16.09
CA ILE A 214 -13.32 6.01 -17.47
C ILE A 214 -14.52 5.38 -18.20
N GLU A 215 -15.26 6.14 -19.01
CA GLU A 215 -16.49 5.64 -19.68
C GLU A 215 -16.24 4.49 -20.67
N ASP A 216 -15.12 4.53 -21.41
CA ASP A 216 -14.72 3.44 -22.31
C ASP A 216 -14.31 2.21 -21.50
N ILE A 217 -15.19 1.20 -21.49
CA ILE A 217 -15.04 -0.06 -20.77
C ILE A 217 -13.76 -0.82 -21.20
N THR A 218 -13.40 -0.79 -22.48
CA THR A 218 -12.22 -1.49 -22.98
C THR A 218 -10.94 -0.79 -22.53
N LEU A 219 -10.92 0.54 -22.57
CA LEU A 219 -9.81 1.33 -22.08
C LEU A 219 -9.66 1.22 -20.56
N ARG A 220 -10.78 1.22 -19.82
CA ARG A 220 -10.81 0.99 -18.36
C ARG A 220 -10.18 -0.36 -18.02
N ALA A 221 -10.67 -1.44 -18.62
CA ALA A 221 -10.15 -2.79 -18.41
C ALA A 221 -8.66 -2.90 -18.76
N THR A 222 -8.20 -2.20 -19.81
CA THR A 222 -6.77 -2.16 -20.17
C THR A 222 -5.91 -1.53 -19.06
N CYS A 223 -6.40 -0.46 -18.44
CA CYS A 223 -5.72 0.20 -17.33
C CYS A 223 -5.73 -0.69 -16.06
N GLU A 224 -6.89 -1.23 -15.71
CA GLU A 224 -7.10 -2.13 -14.58
C GLU A 224 -6.23 -3.40 -14.70
N LYS A 225 -6.18 -4.04 -15.87
CA LYS A 225 -5.35 -5.23 -16.12
C LYS A 225 -3.87 -4.96 -15.86
N ARG A 226 -3.36 -3.79 -16.27
CA ARG A 226 -1.97 -3.39 -16.00
C ARG A 226 -1.73 -3.16 -14.52
N ALA A 227 -2.70 -2.58 -13.82
CA ALA A 227 -2.64 -2.39 -12.37
C ALA A 227 -2.67 -3.74 -11.62
N LEU A 228 -3.53 -4.69 -12.01
CA LEU A 228 -3.55 -6.05 -11.45
C LEU A 228 -2.23 -6.79 -11.65
N LYS A 229 -1.59 -6.61 -12.82
CA LYS A 229 -0.26 -7.17 -13.07
C LYS A 229 0.78 -6.63 -12.07
N LEU A 230 0.77 -5.32 -11.79
CA LEU A 230 1.62 -4.75 -10.74
C LEU A 230 1.24 -5.28 -9.36
N ALA A 231 -0.06 -5.34 -9.03
CA ALA A 231 -0.53 -5.82 -7.74
C ALA A 231 0.06 -7.20 -7.41
N ARG A 232 -0.02 -8.13 -8.37
CA ARG A 232 0.57 -9.46 -8.25
C ARG A 232 2.09 -9.40 -8.09
N GLU A 233 2.78 -8.58 -8.87
CA GLU A 233 4.24 -8.40 -8.76
C GLU A 233 4.64 -7.93 -7.35
N LEU A 234 3.95 -6.93 -6.81
CA LEU A 234 4.24 -6.41 -5.48
C LEU A 234 3.95 -7.43 -4.37
N ILE A 235 2.86 -8.20 -4.48
CA ILE A 235 2.51 -9.22 -3.49
C ILE A 235 3.51 -10.38 -3.54
N VAL A 236 3.73 -10.96 -4.71
CA VAL A 236 4.47 -12.22 -4.86
C VAL A 236 5.98 -12.01 -4.88
N ASN A 237 6.45 -10.93 -5.51
CA ASN A 237 7.86 -10.69 -5.78
C ASN A 237 8.45 -9.52 -4.99
N LYS A 238 7.86 -9.13 -3.85
CA LYS A 238 8.34 -8.03 -2.98
C LYS A 238 9.87 -7.98 -2.78
N HIS A 239 10.49 -9.14 -2.55
CA HIS A 239 11.92 -9.30 -2.31
C HIS A 239 12.82 -8.97 -3.52
N LYS A 240 12.25 -8.88 -4.73
CA LYS A 240 13.00 -8.47 -5.94
C LYS A 240 13.16 -6.95 -6.04
N HIS A 241 12.43 -6.20 -5.21
CA HIS A 241 12.41 -4.74 -5.24
C HIS A 241 13.06 -4.22 -3.96
N GLN A 242 14.17 -3.51 -4.10
CA GLN A 242 14.87 -2.86 -3.00
C GLN A 242 14.48 -1.38 -2.84
N ASP A 243 13.89 -0.81 -3.90
CA ASP A 243 13.40 0.56 -3.95
C ASP A 243 12.34 0.72 -5.05
N PHE A 244 11.70 1.89 -5.11
CA PHE A 244 10.69 2.20 -6.12
C PHE A 244 11.25 2.38 -7.53
N SER A 245 12.57 2.56 -7.71
CA SER A 245 13.18 2.70 -9.03
C SER A 245 13.13 1.39 -9.82
N LEU A 246 13.24 0.24 -9.14
CA LEU A 246 13.08 -1.08 -9.75
C LEU A 246 11.63 -1.35 -10.17
N ILE A 247 10.67 -0.92 -9.36
CA ILE A 247 9.24 -1.00 -9.69
C ILE A 247 8.92 -0.11 -10.89
N LYS A 248 9.46 1.11 -10.91
CA LYS A 248 9.36 2.02 -12.06
C LYS A 248 9.83 1.36 -13.35
N ARG A 249 11.00 0.70 -13.35
CA ARG A 249 11.51 -0.05 -14.51
C ARG A 249 10.61 -1.21 -14.93
N TYR A 250 9.86 -1.80 -14.00
CA TYR A 250 8.93 -2.90 -14.30
C TYR A 250 7.65 -2.41 -15.02
N ILE A 251 7.19 -1.19 -14.71
CA ILE A 251 5.90 -0.66 -15.20
C ILE A 251 6.00 0.34 -16.36
N THR A 252 7.20 0.86 -16.64
CA THR A 252 7.51 1.72 -17.80
C THR A 252 8.05 0.91 -18.97
#